data_AF-A0A9D8KMA7-F1
#
_entry.id   AF-A0A9D8KMA7-F1
#
_cell.length_a   1.000
_cell.length_b   1.000
_cell.length_c   1.000
_cell.angle_alpha   90.00
_cell.angle_beta   90.00
_cell.angle_gamma   90.00
#
_symmetry.space_group_name_H-M   'P 1'
#
loop_
_entity.id
_entity.type
_entity.pdbx_description
1 polymer ?
#
loop_
_entity_poly.entity_id
_entity_poly.type
_entity_poly.pdbx_seq_one_letter_code
_entity_poly.pdbx_strand_id
1 'polypeptide(L)' 'MFIRQTRTSNKATGEGYVTYRLVRTERIGGKVRQITVLNLGRHFPIKSEDWPILCSRLEQLLNPQA' A
#
# COMPACT_ATOMS: atom_id res chain seq x y z
N MET A 1 0.48 6.21 -6.50
CA MET A 1 0.10 5.27 -5.42
C MET A 1 1.32 4.41 -5.10
N PHE A 2 1.37 3.77 -3.94
CA PHE A 2 2.44 2.83 -3.60
C PHE A 2 1.95 1.75 -2.63
N ILE A 3 2.67 0.63 -2.57
CA ILE A 3 2.46 -0.42 -1.56
C ILE A 3 3.31 -0.12 -0.33
N ARG A 4 2.69 -0.08 0.84
CA ARG A 4 3.38 0.07 2.12
C ARG A 4 3.39 -1.27 2.86
N GLN A 5 4.60 -1.74 3.16
CA GLN A 5 4.82 -2.87 4.05
C GLN A 5 4.87 -2.38 5.51
N THR A 6 4.20 -3.09 6.41
CA THR A 6 4.27 -2.85 7.86
C THR A 6 4.62 -4.14 8.56
N ARG A 7 5.70 -4.14 9.34
CA ARG A 7 6.06 -5.25 10.23
C ARG A 7 5.43 -5.02 11.60
N THR A 8 4.76 -6.03 12.12
CA THR A 8 4.17 -6.02 13.46
C THR A 8 4.77 -7.16 14.26
N SER A 9 5.36 -6.84 15.40
CA SER A 9 5.85 -7.82 16.37
C SER A 9 4.76 -8.14 17.39
N ASN A 10 4.41 -9.41 17.53
CA ASN A 10 3.59 -9.87 18.65
C ASN A 10 4.50 -10.09 19.87
N LYS A 11 4.36 -9.25 20.89
CA LYS A 11 5.17 -9.35 22.12
C LYS A 11 4.88 -10.61 22.94
N ALA A 12 3.68 -11.19 22.80
CA ALA A 12 3.28 -12.36 23.57
C ALA A 12 3.83 -13.68 22.99
N THR A 13 3.94 -13.79 21.66
CA THR A 13 4.46 -15.00 21.00
C THR A 13 5.89 -14.86 20.51
N GLY A 14 6.44 -13.64 20.47
CA GLY A 14 7.73 -13.33 19.86
C GLY A 14 7.71 -13.32 18.33
N GLU A 15 6.59 -13.70 17.71
CA GLU A 15 6.47 -13.80 16.26
C GLU A 15 6.20 -12.43 15.62
N GLY A 16 6.90 -12.16 14.52
CA GLY A 16 6.65 -11.01 13.67
C GLY A 16 5.82 -11.40 12.45
N TYR A 17 4.81 -10.60 12.11
CA TYR A 17 4.13 -10.72 10.82
C TYR A 17 4.24 -9.44 10.01
N VAL A 18 4.04 -9.58 8.71
CA VAL A 18 4.05 -8.46 7.77
C VAL A 18 2.65 -8.29 7.19
N THR A 19 2.23 -7.04 7.03
CA THR A 19 1.00 -6.65 6.33
C THR A 19 1.31 -5.64 5.24
N TYR A 20 0.46 -5.62 4.22
CA TYR A 20 0.57 -4.73 3.07
C TYR A 20 -0.67 -3.85 2.94
N ARG A 21 -0.47 -2.62 2.48
CA ARG A 21 -1.54 -1.66 2.22
C ARG A 21 -1.27 -0.89 0.93
N LEU A 22 -2.30 -0.65 0.14
CA LEU A 22 -2.25 0.32 -0.96
C LEU A 22 -2.45 1.72 -0.40
N VAL A 23 -1.53 2.62 -0.70
CA VAL A 23 -1.52 3.99 -0.20
C VAL A 23 -1.52 4.96 -1.37
N ARG A 24 -2.33 6.02 -1.24
CA ARG A 24 -2.35 7.17 -2.14
C ARG A 24 -1.83 8.39 -1.40
N THR A 25 -1.05 9.22 -2.10
CA THR A 25 -0.58 10.50 -1.58
C THR A 25 -1.48 11.60 -2.15
N GLU A 26 -2.01 12.47 -1.30
CA GLU A 26 -2.86 13.59 -1.68
C GLU A 26 -2.40 14.88 -1.00
N ARG A 27 -2.68 16.05 -1.61
CA ARG A 27 -2.47 17.35 -0.99
C ARG A 27 -3.79 17.91 -0.49
N ILE A 28 -3.91 18.09 0.82
CA ILE A 28 -5.12 18.63 1.47
C ILE A 28 -4.69 19.84 2.30
N GLY A 29 -5.21 21.02 1.95
CA GLY A 29 -4.90 22.28 2.64
C GLY A 29 -3.40 22.59 2.66
N GLY A 30 -2.71 22.41 1.53
CA GLY A 30 -1.26 22.64 1.40
C GLY A 30 -0.37 21.58 2.05
N LYS A 31 -0.93 20.60 2.75
CA LYS A 31 -0.18 19.52 3.40
C LYS A 31 -0.27 18.23 2.59
N VAL A 32 0.87 17.54 2.47
CA VAL A 32 0.91 16.19 1.90
C VAL A 32 0.37 15.21 2.93
N ARG A 33 -0.61 14.39 2.54
CA ARG A 33 -1.20 13.33 3.34
C ARG A 33 -1.09 12.00 2.61
N GLN A 34 -0.94 10.92 3.38
CA GLN A 34 -0.99 9.56 2.89
C GLN A 34 -2.29 8.91 3.35
N ILE A 35 -3.10 8.45 2.40
CA ILE A 35 -4.40 7.83 2.65
C ILE A 35 -4.30 6.35 2.31
N THR A 36 -4.71 5.48 3.23
CA THR A 36 -4.84 4.05 2.94
C THR A 36 -6.08 3.85 2.07
N VAL A 37 -5.87 3.36 0.85
CA VAL A 37 -6.95 3.07 -0.12
C VAL A 37 -7.50 1.68 0.14
N LEU A 38 -6.62 0.69 0.36
CA LEU A 38 -7.01 -0.69 0.56
C LEU A 38 -6.03 -1.40 1.51
N ASN A 39 -6.57 -2.19 2.44
CA ASN A 39 -5.79 -3.12 3.24
C ASN A 39 -5.63 -4.44 2.47
N LEU A 40 -4.40 -4.77 2.10
CA LEU A 40 -4.08 -5.98 1.33
C LEU A 40 -3.81 -7.20 2.23
N GLY A 41 -3.69 -6.97 3.54
CA GLY A 41 -3.52 -8.03 4.53
C GLY A 41 -2.13 -8.66 4.52
N ARG A 42 -2.03 -9.86 5.08
CA ARG A 42 -0.77 -10.61 5.24
C ARG A 42 -0.40 -11.44 4.02
N HIS A 43 -1.41 -11.88 3.25
CA HIS A 43 -1.24 -12.74 2.09
C HIS A 43 -1.32 -11.91 0.81
N PHE A 44 -0.27 -11.15 0.53
CA PHE A 44 -0.14 -10.36 -0.68
C PHE A 44 0.91 -11.00 -1.60
N PRO A 45 0.49 -11.73 -2.66
CA PRO A 45 1.38 -12.60 -3.42
C PRO A 45 2.22 -11.88 -4.48
N ILE A 46 2.11 -10.56 -4.60
CA ILE A 46 2.80 -9.77 -5.62
C ILE A 46 4.18 -9.37 -5.10
N LYS A 47 5.22 -9.71 -5.86
CA LYS A 47 6.62 -9.39 -5.52
C LYS A 47 6.84 -7.89 -5.50
N SER A 48 7.79 -7.42 -4.68
CA SER A 48 8.08 -6.00 -4.53
C SER A 48 8.57 -5.31 -5.81
N GLU A 49 9.22 -6.06 -6.69
CA GLU A 49 9.63 -5.61 -8.03
C GLU A 49 8.45 -5.20 -8.91
N ASP A 50 7.28 -5.83 -8.71
CA ASP A 50 6.07 -5.58 -9.52
C ASP A 50 5.14 -4.53 -8.91
N TRP A 51 5.39 -4.07 -7.68
CA TRP A 51 4.52 -3.08 -7.01
C TRP A 51 4.35 -1.77 -7.80
N PRO A 52 5.40 -1.19 -8.42
CA PRO A 52 5.23 0.02 -9.24
C PRO A 52 4.29 -0.20 -10.43
N ILE A 53 4.40 -1.34 -11.11
CA ILE A 53 3.54 -1.71 -12.26
C ILE A 53 2.09 -1.89 -11.81
N LEU A 54 1.88 -2.60 -10.70
CA LEU A 54 0.55 -2.73 -10.09
C LEU A 54 -0.06 -1.37 -9.77
N CYS A 55 0.70 -0.49 -9.09
CA CYS A 55 0.23 0.83 -8.72
C CYS A 55 -0.11 1.69 -9.93
N SER A 56 0.73 1.67 -10.97
CA SER A 56 0.46 2.37 -12.24
C SER A 56 -0.82 1.84 -12.90
N ARG A 57 -1.00 0.51 -12.94
CA ARG A 57 -2.21 -0.08 -13.51
C ARG A 57 -3.47 0.32 -12.74
N LEU A 58 -3.40 0.35 -11.42
CA LEU A 58 -4.53 0.80 -10.58
C LEU A 58 -4.85 2.28 -10.79
N GLU A 59 -3.85 3.13 -10.99
CA GLU A 59 -4.08 4.54 -11.32
C GLU A 59 -4.77 4.71 -12.67
N GLN A 60 -4.33 3.99 -13.70
CA GLN A 60 -4.98 3.99 -15.01
C GLN A 60 -6.44 3.52 -14.94
N LEU A 61 -6.72 2.48 -14.15
CA LEU A 61 -8.08 1.96 -13.99
C LEU A 61 -8.99 2.95 -13.24
N LEU A 62 -8.45 3.68 -12.27
CA LEU A 62 -9.21 4.64 -11.47
C LEU A 62 -9.34 6.01 -12.15
N ASN A 63 -8.43 6.33 -13.07
CA ASN A 63 -8.47 7.51 -13.92
C ASN A 63 -8.36 7.09 -15.41
N PRO A 64 -9.43 6.55 -16.02
CA PRO A 64 -9.37 6.00 -17.38
C PRO A 64 -9.01 7.01 -18.48
N GLN A 65 -8.96 8.30 -18.16
CA GLN A 65 -8.69 9.42 -19.07
C GLN A 65 -7.30 10.05 -18.87
N ALA A 66 -6.46 9.48 -17.99
CA ALA A 66 -5.12 9.99 -17.68
C ALA A 66 -4.05 9.46 -18.64
#